data_AF-A0A9E1B6I1-F1
#
_entry.id   AF-A0A9E1B6I1-F1
#
_cell.length_a   1.000
_cell.length_b   1.000
_cell.length_c   1.000
_cell.angle_alpha   90.00
_cell.angle_beta   90.00
_cell.angle_gamma   90.00
#
_symmetry.space_group_name_H-M   'P 1'
#
loop_
_entity.id
_entity.type
_entity.pdbx_description
1 polymer ?
#
loop_
_entity_poly.entity_id
_entity_poly.type
_entity_poly.pdbx_seq_one_letter_code
_entity_poly.pdbx_strand_id
1 'polypeptide(L)'
;MSPTEVGEKNREIRQENKLLSQLEARLARLNAWAQYEKKRDELLIAQGEDVSKSSLRYTLASNILASSVMPNRKDHRLRDSTGLLSIMHEYNITDAASCAVAVQQLNTELYSLRSKLKETHDLTIELNAHIDAYEKWRKYRKHYQTREKLPEAKRTAFERSHEYELRQYRQAAVALHRWQVEGEKIDYNGWKAAMAYLDKEQFMLDYQLQERKEKVRRMEVVKREFIQENKQKRPERYGR
;
A
#
# COMPACT_ATOMS: atom_id res chain seq x y z
N MET A 1 -42.19 -13.45 11.45
CA MET A 1 -41.82 -13.39 10.01
C MET A 1 -43.03 -13.78 9.21
N SER A 2 -43.40 -12.99 8.22
CA SER A 2 -44.50 -13.31 7.31
C SER A 2 -44.13 -14.52 6.42
N PRO A 3 -45.10 -15.32 5.94
CA PRO A 3 -44.81 -16.48 5.08
C PRO A 3 -43.98 -16.14 3.83
N THR A 4 -44.08 -14.89 3.36
CA THR A 4 -43.32 -14.31 2.25
C THR A 4 -41.85 -14.06 2.60
N GLU A 5 -41.54 -13.52 3.78
CA GLU A 5 -40.14 -13.30 4.24
C GLU A 5 -39.35 -14.61 4.41
N VAL A 6 -40.02 -15.67 4.87
CA VAL A 6 -39.42 -17.00 5.01
C VAL A 6 -39.16 -17.61 3.63
N GLY A 7 -40.05 -17.39 2.68
CA GLY A 7 -39.91 -17.83 1.29
C GLY A 7 -38.74 -17.16 0.56
N GLU A 8 -38.53 -15.86 0.78
CA GLU A 8 -37.41 -15.11 0.20
C GLU A 8 -36.06 -15.55 0.77
N LYS A 9 -35.93 -15.67 2.09
CA LYS A 9 -34.71 -16.22 2.72
C LYS A 9 -34.38 -17.63 2.22
N ASN A 10 -35.38 -18.49 2.06
CA ASN A 10 -35.17 -19.83 1.52
C ASN A 10 -34.68 -19.82 0.06
N ARG A 11 -35.05 -18.81 -0.74
CA ARG A 11 -34.52 -18.65 -2.11
C ARG A 11 -33.07 -18.17 -2.10
N GLU A 12 -32.73 -17.22 -1.21
CA GLU A 12 -31.38 -16.72 -1.02
C GLU A 12 -30.43 -17.85 -0.58
N ILE A 13 -30.81 -18.64 0.44
CA ILE A 13 -30.04 -19.81 0.91
C ILE A 13 -29.79 -20.82 -0.23
N ARG A 14 -30.78 -21.05 -1.12
CA ARG A 14 -30.60 -21.94 -2.27
C ARG A 14 -29.58 -21.39 -3.29
N GLN A 15 -29.56 -20.07 -3.50
CA GLN A 15 -28.60 -19.43 -4.39
C GLN A 15 -27.18 -19.50 -3.80
N GLU A 16 -27.03 -19.20 -2.51
CA GLU A 16 -25.75 -19.31 -1.81
C GLU A 16 -25.22 -20.74 -1.82
N ASN A 17 -26.05 -21.75 -1.54
CA ASN A 17 -25.67 -23.16 -1.59
C ASN A 17 -25.23 -23.60 -3.01
N LYS A 18 -25.88 -23.07 -4.05
CA LYS A 18 -25.49 -23.34 -5.45
C LYS A 18 -24.11 -22.74 -5.75
N LEU A 19 -23.84 -21.52 -5.30
CA LEU A 19 -22.55 -20.86 -5.45
C LEU A 19 -21.45 -21.61 -4.68
N LEU A 20 -21.74 -22.05 -3.46
CA LEU A 20 -20.82 -22.81 -2.63
C LEU A 20 -20.43 -24.14 -3.29
N SER A 21 -21.41 -24.89 -3.81
CA SER A 21 -21.16 -26.13 -4.56
C SER A 21 -20.33 -25.90 -5.84
N GLN A 22 -20.53 -24.78 -6.54
CA GLN A 22 -19.70 -24.42 -7.70
C GLN A 22 -18.24 -24.10 -7.31
N LEU A 23 -18.04 -23.42 -6.18
CA LEU A 23 -16.71 -23.12 -5.66
C LEU A 23 -15.98 -24.41 -5.23
N GLU A 24 -16.67 -25.32 -4.54
CA GLU A 24 -16.13 -26.64 -4.16
C GLU A 24 -15.73 -27.45 -5.39
N ALA A 25 -16.57 -27.49 -6.43
CA ALA A 25 -16.27 -28.18 -7.67
C ALA A 25 -15.06 -27.59 -8.40
N ARG A 26 -14.91 -26.26 -8.40
CA ARG A 26 -13.75 -25.58 -9.00
C ARG A 26 -12.47 -25.85 -8.23
N LEU A 27 -12.55 -25.86 -6.89
CA LEU A 27 -11.44 -26.20 -6.00
C LEU A 27 -10.99 -27.65 -6.19
N ALA A 28 -11.95 -28.59 -6.30
CA ALA A 28 -11.66 -29.99 -6.59
C ALA A 28 -10.97 -30.17 -7.95
N ARG A 29 -11.41 -29.45 -9.00
CA ARG A 29 -10.76 -29.48 -10.32
C ARG A 29 -9.34 -28.91 -10.28
N LEU A 30 -9.13 -27.81 -9.55
CA LEU A 30 -7.79 -27.23 -9.37
C LEU A 30 -6.87 -28.20 -8.62
N ASN A 31 -7.37 -28.86 -7.57
CA ASN A 31 -6.60 -29.89 -6.87
C ASN A 31 -6.28 -31.08 -7.77
N ALA A 32 -7.23 -31.55 -8.58
CA ALA A 32 -7.00 -32.66 -9.51
C ALA A 32 -5.99 -32.29 -10.61
N TRP A 33 -6.10 -31.08 -11.17
CA TRP A 33 -5.14 -30.56 -12.15
C TRP A 33 -3.74 -30.44 -11.56
N ALA A 34 -3.63 -29.96 -10.32
CA ALA A 34 -2.34 -29.82 -9.65
C ALA A 34 -1.75 -31.17 -9.22
N GLN A 35 -2.57 -32.18 -8.88
CA GLN A 35 -2.09 -33.56 -8.70
C GLN A 35 -1.62 -34.18 -10.02
N TYR A 36 -2.29 -33.86 -11.13
CA TYR A 36 -1.85 -34.27 -12.46
C TYR A 36 -0.50 -33.64 -12.82
N GLU A 37 -0.31 -32.36 -12.53
CA GLU A 37 0.95 -31.65 -12.69
C GLU A 37 2.06 -32.30 -11.84
N LYS A 38 1.77 -32.62 -10.57
CA LYS A 38 2.71 -33.37 -9.70
C LYS A 38 3.12 -34.73 -10.29
N LYS A 39 2.18 -35.52 -10.81
CA LYS A 39 2.49 -36.82 -11.46
C LYS A 39 3.32 -36.64 -12.72
N ARG A 40 3.05 -35.57 -13.49
CA ARG A 40 3.85 -35.22 -14.66
C ARG A 40 5.27 -34.82 -14.25
N ASP A 41 5.41 -34.07 -13.17
CA ASP A 41 6.71 -33.70 -12.60
C ASP A 41 7.50 -34.94 -12.14
N GLU A 42 6.86 -35.92 -11.50
CA GLU A 42 7.48 -37.20 -11.12
C GLU A 42 8.02 -37.97 -12.35
N LEU A 43 7.30 -37.93 -13.48
CA LEU A 43 7.75 -38.54 -14.73
C LEU A 43 8.94 -37.79 -15.35
N LEU A 44 8.95 -36.46 -15.29
CA LEU A 44 10.04 -35.62 -15.81
C LEU A 44 11.30 -35.74 -14.94
N ILE A 45 11.17 -35.88 -13.61
CA ILE A 45 12.28 -36.22 -12.70
C ILE A 45 12.89 -37.58 -13.07
N ALA A 46 12.05 -38.58 -13.38
CA ALA A 46 12.53 -39.90 -13.82
C ALA A 46 13.29 -39.84 -15.16
N GLN A 47 13.07 -38.80 -15.97
CA GLN A 47 13.79 -38.53 -17.21
C GLN A 47 15.03 -37.65 -17.01
N GLY A 48 15.32 -37.24 -15.77
CA GLY A 48 16.49 -36.42 -15.41
C GLY A 48 16.27 -34.91 -15.53
N GLU A 49 15.03 -34.45 -15.70
CA GLU A 49 14.71 -33.02 -15.72
C GLU A 49 14.53 -32.43 -14.31
N ASP A 50 14.92 -31.16 -14.11
CA ASP A 50 14.75 -30.45 -12.83
C ASP A 50 13.33 -29.87 -12.72
N VAL A 51 12.49 -30.55 -11.96
CA VAL A 51 11.07 -30.20 -11.72
C VAL A 51 10.79 -29.81 -10.27
N SER A 52 11.84 -29.48 -9.53
CA SER A 52 11.74 -29.07 -8.12
C SER A 52 10.82 -27.85 -7.94
N LYS A 53 10.70 -27.01 -8.97
CA LYS A 53 10.04 -25.69 -8.91
C LYS A 53 8.51 -25.77 -8.84
N SER A 54 7.87 -26.57 -9.70
CA SER A 54 6.40 -26.71 -9.74
C SER A 54 5.87 -27.55 -8.59
N SER A 55 6.54 -28.67 -8.30
CA SER A 55 6.22 -29.56 -7.17
C SER A 55 6.28 -28.87 -5.80
N LEU A 56 7.25 -27.97 -5.56
CA LEU A 56 7.36 -27.22 -4.30
C LEU A 56 6.22 -26.20 -4.13
N ARG A 57 5.89 -25.43 -5.18
CA ARG A 57 4.77 -24.47 -5.13
C ARG A 57 3.45 -25.14 -4.77
N TYR A 58 3.18 -26.29 -5.40
CA TYR A 58 1.99 -27.07 -5.12
C TYR A 58 1.97 -27.62 -3.70
N THR A 59 3.07 -28.24 -3.26
CA THR A 59 3.19 -28.82 -1.91
C THR A 59 2.88 -27.76 -0.85
N LEU A 60 3.48 -26.58 -0.95
CA LEU A 60 3.26 -25.47 -0.01
C LEU A 60 1.81 -24.96 -0.05
N ALA A 61 1.21 -24.79 -1.23
CA ALA A 61 -0.18 -24.35 -1.35
C ALA A 61 -1.17 -25.39 -0.78
N SER A 62 -0.87 -26.68 -0.98
CA SER A 62 -1.68 -27.79 -0.45
C SER A 62 -1.63 -27.89 1.07
N ASN A 63 -0.47 -27.58 1.68
CA ASN A 63 -0.33 -27.54 3.14
C ASN A 63 -1.21 -26.45 3.77
N ILE A 64 -1.26 -25.25 3.17
CA ILE A 64 -2.20 -24.19 3.58
C ILE A 64 -3.64 -24.70 3.47
N LEU A 65 -4.01 -25.32 2.35
CA LEU A 65 -5.31 -25.94 2.10
C LEU A 65 -5.59 -27.23 2.88
N ALA A 66 -4.63 -27.73 3.68
CA ALA A 66 -4.81 -28.83 4.63
C ALA A 66 -4.86 -28.38 6.11
N SER A 67 -4.35 -27.19 6.45
CA SER A 67 -4.37 -26.62 7.83
C SER A 67 -5.77 -26.47 8.48
N SER A 68 -5.91 -26.62 9.79
CA SER A 68 -7.21 -26.41 10.45
C SER A 68 -7.50 -24.92 10.71
N VAL A 69 -8.72 -24.46 10.41
CA VAL A 69 -9.21 -23.12 10.81
C VAL A 69 -9.85 -23.22 12.19
N MET A 70 -9.52 -22.29 13.08
CA MET A 70 -10.16 -22.19 14.39
C MET A 70 -11.67 -21.87 14.21
N PRO A 71 -12.57 -22.55 14.93
CA PRO A 71 -13.99 -22.21 14.90
C PRO A 71 -14.16 -20.72 15.28
N ASN A 72 -14.98 -19.99 14.52
CA ASN A 72 -15.22 -18.53 14.59
C ASN A 72 -14.20 -17.59 13.90
N ARG A 73 -13.25 -18.09 13.11
CA ARG A 73 -12.42 -17.22 12.23
C ARG A 73 -12.86 -17.30 10.78
N LYS A 74 -12.74 -16.18 10.05
CA LYS A 74 -12.92 -16.15 8.59
C LYS A 74 -11.89 -17.09 7.95
N ASP A 75 -12.35 -18.00 7.10
CA ASP A 75 -11.46 -18.87 6.33
C ASP A 75 -10.78 -18.05 5.22
N HIS A 76 -9.46 -17.94 5.31
CA HIS A 76 -8.62 -17.23 4.34
C HIS A 76 -7.71 -18.17 3.57
N ARG A 77 -7.80 -19.48 3.78
CA ARG A 77 -6.81 -20.44 3.25
C ARG A 77 -6.78 -20.50 1.74
N LEU A 78 -7.93 -20.34 1.09
CA LEU A 78 -8.01 -20.20 -0.36
C LEU A 78 -7.33 -18.95 -0.87
N ARG A 79 -7.52 -17.81 -0.18
CA ARG A 79 -6.88 -16.54 -0.52
C ARG A 79 -5.38 -16.61 -0.26
N ASP A 80 -4.97 -17.29 0.80
CA ASP A 80 -3.57 -17.41 1.20
C ASP A 80 -2.82 -18.39 0.28
N SER A 81 -3.45 -19.52 -0.10
CA SER A 81 -2.87 -20.47 -1.04
C SER A 81 -2.75 -19.90 -2.46
N THR A 82 -3.78 -19.21 -2.95
CA THR A 82 -3.72 -18.52 -4.25
C THR A 82 -2.72 -17.36 -4.23
N GLY A 83 -2.67 -16.59 -3.15
CA GLY A 83 -1.69 -15.52 -2.96
C GLY A 83 -0.24 -16.03 -2.91
N LEU A 84 -0.01 -17.19 -2.29
CA LEU A 84 1.29 -17.88 -2.26
C LEU A 84 1.74 -18.26 -3.67
N LEU A 85 0.86 -18.90 -4.45
CA LEU A 85 1.18 -19.28 -5.83
C LEU A 85 1.50 -18.06 -6.70
N SER A 86 0.71 -16.99 -6.61
CA SER A 86 0.96 -15.76 -7.36
C SER A 86 2.32 -15.13 -7.03
N ILE A 87 2.66 -15.00 -5.74
CA ILE A 87 3.95 -14.40 -5.35
C ILE A 87 5.15 -15.29 -5.70
N MET A 88 5.02 -16.60 -5.50
CA MET A 88 6.11 -17.51 -5.89
C MET A 88 6.35 -17.49 -7.40
N HIS A 89 5.31 -17.29 -8.20
CA HIS A 89 5.43 -17.08 -9.65
C HIS A 89 6.06 -15.72 -9.98
N GLU A 90 5.53 -14.62 -9.44
CA GLU A 90 6.00 -13.25 -9.68
C GLU A 90 7.50 -13.09 -9.37
N TYR A 91 7.97 -13.64 -8.26
CA TYR A 91 9.37 -13.52 -7.81
C TYR A 91 10.24 -14.71 -8.18
N ASN A 92 9.74 -15.65 -8.99
CA ASN A 92 10.43 -16.88 -9.37
C ASN A 92 11.04 -17.62 -8.17
N ILE A 93 10.28 -17.73 -7.08
CA ILE A 93 10.73 -18.40 -5.86
C ILE A 93 10.68 -19.91 -6.10
N THR A 94 11.83 -20.55 -5.90
CA THR A 94 12.04 -21.99 -6.11
C THR A 94 12.57 -22.69 -4.86
N ASP A 95 13.25 -21.96 -3.99
CA ASP A 95 13.90 -22.48 -2.79
C ASP A 95 13.96 -21.41 -1.68
N ALA A 96 14.51 -21.77 -0.52
CA ALA A 96 14.64 -20.84 0.60
C ALA A 96 15.59 -19.66 0.28
N ALA A 97 16.59 -19.87 -0.58
CA ALA A 97 17.56 -18.83 -0.95
C ALA A 97 16.92 -17.77 -1.87
N SER A 98 16.24 -18.20 -2.94
CA SER A 98 15.44 -17.32 -3.82
C SER A 98 14.32 -16.62 -3.05
N CYS A 99 13.70 -17.26 -2.07
CA CYS A 99 12.74 -16.60 -1.18
C CYS A 99 13.40 -15.47 -0.37
N ALA A 100 14.62 -15.67 0.15
CA ALA A 100 15.34 -14.65 0.88
C ALA A 100 15.73 -13.45 0.00
N VAL A 101 16.16 -13.71 -1.24
CA VAL A 101 16.44 -12.67 -2.25
C VAL A 101 15.18 -11.89 -2.59
N ALA A 102 14.05 -12.57 -2.82
CA ALA A 102 12.77 -11.92 -3.10
C ALA A 102 12.29 -11.02 -1.94
N VAL A 103 12.49 -11.45 -0.69
CA VAL A 103 12.21 -10.63 0.50
C VAL A 103 13.09 -9.40 0.55
N GLN A 104 14.39 -9.53 0.26
CA GLN A 104 15.30 -8.38 0.20
C GLN A 104 14.86 -7.39 -0.89
N GLN A 105 14.56 -7.87 -2.09
CA GLN A 105 14.06 -7.04 -3.19
C GLN A 105 12.79 -6.26 -2.78
N LEU A 106 11.77 -6.95 -2.27
CA LEU A 106 10.55 -6.31 -1.77
C LEU A 106 10.80 -5.24 -0.71
N ASN A 107 11.72 -5.51 0.23
CA ASN A 107 12.08 -4.55 1.26
C ASN A 107 12.76 -3.32 0.66
N THR A 108 13.69 -3.50 -0.27
CA THR A 108 14.35 -2.36 -0.95
C THR A 108 13.36 -1.48 -1.69
N GLU A 109 12.40 -2.07 -2.40
CA GLU A 109 11.33 -1.35 -3.06
C GLU A 109 10.47 -0.57 -2.06
N LEU A 110 10.08 -1.21 -0.93
CA LEU A 110 9.31 -0.55 0.13
C LEU A 110 10.06 0.63 0.75
N TYR A 111 11.37 0.49 0.99
CA TYR A 111 12.18 1.60 1.49
C TYR A 111 12.23 2.75 0.48
N SER A 112 12.44 2.45 -0.81
CA SER A 112 12.45 3.47 -1.86
C SER A 112 11.11 4.21 -1.96
N LEU A 113 10.00 3.49 -1.84
CA LEU A 113 8.65 4.06 -1.89
C LEU A 113 8.38 4.95 -0.68
N ARG A 114 8.78 4.51 0.52
CA ARG A 114 8.67 5.33 1.74
C ARG A 114 9.53 6.60 1.67
N SER A 115 10.73 6.53 1.07
CA SER A 115 11.57 7.71 0.84
C SER A 115 10.84 8.71 -0.05
N LYS A 116 10.32 8.26 -1.20
CA LYS A 116 9.54 9.10 -2.12
C LYS A 116 8.32 9.72 -1.44
N LEU A 117 7.58 8.95 -0.65
CA LEU A 117 6.43 9.46 0.10
C LEU A 117 6.85 10.60 1.04
N LYS A 118 7.98 10.43 1.74
CA LYS A 118 8.52 11.46 2.61
C LYS A 118 8.93 12.71 1.82
N GLU A 119 9.67 12.54 0.73
CA GLU A 119 10.08 13.64 -0.14
C GLU A 119 8.87 14.41 -0.68
N THR A 120 7.84 13.71 -1.17
CA THR A 120 6.60 14.36 -1.61
C THR A 120 5.89 15.11 -0.49
N HIS A 121 5.91 14.57 0.74
CA HIS A 121 5.31 15.21 1.90
C HIS A 121 6.06 16.49 2.30
N ASP A 122 7.39 16.41 2.33
CA ASP A 122 8.27 17.54 2.65
C ASP A 122 8.07 18.67 1.60
N LEU A 123 8.03 18.32 0.31
CA LEU A 123 7.72 19.26 -0.78
C LEU A 123 6.33 19.88 -0.64
N THR A 124 5.31 19.10 -0.26
CA THR A 124 3.96 19.63 -0.02
C THR A 124 3.95 20.64 1.11
N ILE A 125 4.69 20.40 2.21
CA ILE A 125 4.81 21.35 3.33
C ILE A 125 5.45 22.65 2.86
N GLU A 126 6.57 22.56 2.13
CA GLU A 126 7.29 23.72 1.60
C GLU A 126 6.39 24.54 0.67
N LEU A 127 5.76 23.89 -0.31
CA LEU A 127 4.90 24.55 -1.29
C LEU A 127 3.66 25.19 -0.65
N ASN A 128 3.09 24.54 0.37
CA ASN A 128 1.99 25.10 1.14
C ASN A 128 2.42 26.34 1.93
N ALA A 129 3.64 26.38 2.48
CA ALA A 129 4.20 27.57 3.12
C ALA A 129 4.36 28.73 2.12
N HIS A 130 4.80 28.46 0.89
CA HIS A 130 4.89 29.47 -0.18
C HIS A 130 3.52 30.06 -0.52
N ILE A 131 2.51 29.20 -0.66
CA ILE A 131 1.15 29.61 -1.00
C ILE A 131 0.51 30.39 0.15
N ASP A 132 0.63 29.92 1.39
CA ASP A 132 0.10 30.61 2.57
C ASP A 132 0.74 32.00 2.76
N ALA A 133 2.06 32.10 2.59
CA ALA A 133 2.75 33.40 2.61
C ALA A 133 2.21 34.34 1.52
N TYR A 134 2.06 33.86 0.28
CA TYR A 134 1.51 34.68 -0.80
C TYR A 134 0.06 35.10 -0.55
N GLU A 135 -0.80 34.20 -0.06
CA GLU A 135 -2.20 34.49 0.25
C GLU A 135 -2.33 35.49 1.40
N LYS A 136 -1.54 35.35 2.46
CA LYS A 136 -1.46 36.32 3.57
C LYS A 136 -0.98 37.69 3.11
N TRP A 137 0.09 37.73 2.31
CA TRP A 137 0.58 38.97 1.71
C TRP A 137 -0.51 39.66 0.90
N ARG A 138 -1.18 38.92 0.00
CA ARG A 138 -2.24 39.44 -0.87
C ARG A 138 -3.45 39.92 -0.07
N LYS A 139 -3.89 39.15 0.94
CA LYS A 139 -5.05 39.43 1.79
C LYS A 139 -4.87 40.70 2.61
N TYR A 140 -3.71 40.85 3.26
CA TYR A 140 -3.46 41.95 4.19
C TYR A 140 -2.80 43.19 3.56
N ARG A 141 -2.46 43.13 2.27
CA ARG A 141 -1.88 44.25 1.51
C ARG A 141 -2.68 45.54 1.64
N LYS A 142 -4.02 45.47 1.66
CA LYS A 142 -4.89 46.64 1.80
C LYS A 142 -4.68 47.38 3.13
N HIS A 143 -4.55 46.65 4.24
CA HIS A 143 -4.31 47.27 5.56
C HIS A 143 -2.96 47.99 5.59
N TYR A 144 -1.94 47.40 4.97
CA TYR A 144 -0.63 48.02 4.83
C TYR A 144 -0.69 49.32 4.01
N GLN A 145 -1.35 49.29 2.84
CA GLN A 145 -1.52 50.47 1.99
C GLN A 145 -2.34 51.58 2.68
N THR A 146 -3.40 51.23 3.40
CA THR A 146 -4.21 52.19 4.15
C THR A 146 -3.38 52.86 5.25
N ARG A 147 -2.59 52.07 5.99
CA ARG A 147 -1.65 52.59 7.00
C ARG A 147 -0.66 53.60 6.40
N GLU A 148 -0.10 53.28 5.24
CA GLU A 148 0.91 54.12 4.57
C GLU A 148 0.33 55.47 4.14
N LYS A 149 -0.92 55.50 3.68
CA LYS A 149 -1.64 56.71 3.26
C LYS A 149 -2.15 57.58 4.42
N LEU A 150 -2.22 57.04 5.64
CA LEU A 150 -2.73 57.80 6.79
C LEU A 150 -1.70 58.82 7.30
N PRO A 151 -2.15 59.99 7.79
CA PRO A 151 -1.29 60.94 8.49
C PRO A 151 -0.70 60.32 9.75
N GLU A 152 0.50 60.73 10.14
CA GLU A 152 1.25 60.15 11.26
C GLU A 152 0.46 60.16 12.59
N ALA A 153 -0.31 61.22 12.83
CA ALA A 153 -1.20 61.35 13.99
C ALA A 153 -2.28 60.25 14.07
N LYS A 154 -2.70 59.66 12.95
CA LYS A 154 -3.72 58.60 12.89
C LYS A 154 -3.14 57.19 12.70
N ARG A 155 -1.84 57.09 12.38
CA ARG A 155 -1.17 55.80 12.13
C ARG A 155 -1.10 54.93 13.38
N THR A 156 -0.76 55.50 14.53
CA THR A 156 -0.61 54.75 15.79
C THR A 156 -1.93 54.12 16.25
N ALA A 157 -3.05 54.83 16.13
CA ALA A 157 -4.38 54.29 16.41
C ALA A 157 -4.76 53.16 15.44
N PHE A 158 -4.53 53.36 14.14
CA PHE A 158 -4.79 52.34 13.11
C PHE A 158 -3.94 51.08 13.29
N GLU A 159 -2.67 51.24 13.65
CA GLU A 159 -1.75 50.13 13.92
C GLU A 159 -2.20 49.27 15.09
N ARG A 160 -2.70 49.89 16.16
CA ARG A 160 -3.29 49.15 17.29
C ARG A 160 -4.55 48.40 16.89
N SER A 161 -5.40 48.99 16.06
CA SER A 161 -6.65 48.36 15.60
C SER A 161 -6.42 47.22 14.60
N HIS A 162 -5.33 47.26 13.82
CA HIS A 162 -5.01 46.27 12.77
C HIS A 162 -3.67 45.58 12.99
N GLU A 163 -3.27 45.41 14.25
CA GLU A 163 -1.95 44.89 14.61
C GLU A 163 -1.73 43.50 14.02
N TYR A 164 -2.73 42.63 14.11
CA TYR A 164 -2.68 41.26 13.61
C TYR A 164 -2.46 41.24 12.09
N GLU A 165 -3.28 41.96 11.33
CA GLU A 165 -3.21 42.01 9.86
C GLU A 165 -1.87 42.57 9.38
N LEU A 166 -1.39 43.64 10.04
CA LEU A 166 -0.09 44.23 9.73
C LEU A 166 1.07 43.29 10.06
N ARG A 167 0.99 42.55 11.17
CA ARG A 167 1.99 41.54 11.54
C ARG A 167 2.03 40.40 10.52
N GLN A 168 0.88 39.85 10.15
CA GLN A 168 0.78 38.78 9.13
C GLN A 168 1.32 39.25 7.78
N TYR A 169 0.99 40.46 7.35
CA TYR A 169 1.53 41.04 6.13
C TYR A 169 3.06 41.16 6.17
N ARG A 170 3.61 41.70 7.26
CA ARG A 170 5.07 41.88 7.41
C ARG A 170 5.80 40.54 7.37
N GLN A 171 5.31 39.54 8.10
CA GLN A 171 5.90 38.19 8.10
C GLN A 171 5.88 37.57 6.70
N ALA A 172 4.74 37.63 6.02
CA ALA A 172 4.60 37.15 4.66
C ALA A 172 5.50 37.89 3.66
N ALA A 173 5.59 39.22 3.77
CA ALA A 173 6.44 40.05 2.92
C ALA A 173 7.93 39.72 3.10
N VAL A 174 8.38 39.50 4.35
CA VAL A 174 9.77 39.10 4.63
C VAL A 174 10.07 37.72 4.06
N ALA A 175 9.16 36.75 4.20
CA ALA A 175 9.33 35.42 3.63
C ALA A 175 9.42 35.45 2.09
N LEU A 176 8.49 36.14 1.43
CA LEU A 176 8.49 36.30 -0.03
C LEU A 176 9.75 37.02 -0.53
N HIS A 177 10.20 38.07 0.17
CA HIS A 177 11.43 38.77 -0.18
C HIS A 177 12.66 37.88 -0.03
N ARG A 178 12.71 37.06 1.02
CA ARG A 178 13.80 36.10 1.23
C ARG A 178 13.92 35.13 0.05
N TRP A 179 12.81 34.52 -0.38
CA TRP A 179 12.82 33.59 -1.51
C TRP A 179 13.21 34.28 -2.83
N GLN A 180 12.80 35.54 -3.03
CA GLN A 180 13.26 36.32 -4.18
C GLN A 180 14.78 36.56 -4.19
N VAL A 181 15.38 36.81 -3.02
CA VAL A 181 16.85 36.98 -2.88
C VAL A 181 17.58 35.66 -3.08
N GLU A 182 16.97 34.54 -2.66
CA GLU A 182 17.47 33.18 -2.90
C GLU A 182 17.36 32.75 -4.39
N GLY A 183 16.77 33.60 -5.24
CA GLY A 183 16.69 33.41 -6.69
C GLY A 183 15.39 32.75 -7.16
N GLU A 184 14.43 32.52 -6.27
CA GLU A 184 13.16 31.91 -6.62
C GLU A 184 12.19 32.92 -7.23
N LYS A 185 11.53 32.51 -8.30
CA LYS A 185 10.46 33.29 -8.93
C LYS A 185 9.14 33.02 -8.19
N ILE A 186 8.52 34.08 -7.66
CA ILE A 186 7.17 33.99 -7.09
C ILE A 186 6.18 33.68 -8.23
N ASP A 187 5.75 32.44 -8.31
CA ASP A 187 4.71 31.98 -9.24
C ASP A 187 3.61 31.22 -8.49
N TYR A 188 2.65 31.98 -7.97
CA TYR A 188 1.53 31.42 -7.21
C TYR A 188 0.68 30.41 -8.01
N ASN A 189 0.48 30.64 -9.32
CA ASN A 189 -0.28 29.71 -10.14
C ASN A 189 0.53 28.43 -10.40
N GLY A 190 1.83 28.57 -10.63
CA GLY A 190 2.77 27.45 -10.72
C GLY A 190 2.79 26.62 -9.44
N TRP A 191 2.85 27.25 -8.27
CA TRP A 191 2.77 26.56 -6.99
C TRP A 191 1.43 25.84 -6.82
N LYS A 192 0.29 26.45 -7.19
CA LYS A 192 -1.00 25.75 -7.09
C LYS A 192 -1.10 24.55 -8.03
N ALA A 193 -0.56 24.67 -9.23
CA ALA A 193 -0.49 23.56 -10.17
C ALA A 193 0.42 22.42 -9.65
N ALA A 194 1.57 22.77 -9.07
CA ALA A 194 2.48 21.81 -8.44
C ALA A 194 1.83 21.13 -7.23
N MET A 195 1.07 21.85 -6.40
CA MET A 195 0.37 21.25 -5.25
C MET A 195 -0.66 20.21 -5.72
N ALA A 196 -1.45 20.56 -6.74
CA ALA A 196 -2.43 19.64 -7.32
C ALA A 196 -1.77 18.41 -7.99
N TYR A 197 -0.53 18.54 -8.47
CA TYR A 197 0.25 17.41 -8.94
C TYR A 197 0.74 16.54 -7.78
N LEU A 198 1.30 17.13 -6.73
CA LEU A 198 1.77 16.42 -5.53
C LEU A 198 0.64 15.67 -4.84
N ASP A 199 -0.57 16.24 -4.76
CA ASP A 199 -1.75 15.54 -4.21
C ASP A 199 -2.06 14.24 -4.97
N LYS A 200 -1.97 14.28 -6.31
CA LYS A 200 -2.16 13.09 -7.15
C LYS A 200 -1.03 12.10 -6.98
N GLU A 201 0.21 12.58 -6.93
CA GLU A 201 1.38 11.73 -6.72
C GLU A 201 1.33 11.03 -5.36
N GLN A 202 0.97 11.75 -4.30
CA GLN A 202 0.79 11.20 -2.96
C GLN A 202 -0.30 10.12 -2.94
N PHE A 203 -1.45 10.36 -3.58
CA PHE A 203 -2.50 9.35 -3.73
C PHE A 203 -2.00 8.08 -4.43
N MET A 204 -1.23 8.24 -5.52
CA MET A 204 -0.66 7.11 -6.25
C MET A 204 0.38 6.34 -5.43
N LEU A 205 1.25 7.05 -4.70
CA LEU A 205 2.24 6.45 -3.81
C LEU A 205 1.59 5.69 -2.65
N ASP A 206 0.53 6.25 -2.05
CA ASP A 206 -0.23 5.57 -1.00
C ASP A 206 -0.91 4.30 -1.52
N TYR A 207 -1.48 4.34 -2.72
CA TYR A 207 -2.04 3.17 -3.37
C TYR A 207 -0.98 2.07 -3.58
N GLN A 208 0.18 2.44 -4.14
CA GLN A 208 1.29 1.50 -4.33
C GLN A 208 1.82 0.96 -3.00
N LEU A 209 1.88 1.78 -1.94
CA LEU A 209 2.30 1.34 -0.61
C LEU A 209 1.36 0.25 -0.07
N GLN A 210 0.05 0.37 -0.26
CA GLN A 210 -0.92 -0.64 0.15
C GLN A 210 -0.74 -1.95 -0.60
N GLU A 211 -0.56 -1.88 -1.92
CA GLU A 211 -0.29 -3.06 -2.75
C GLU A 211 0.99 -3.77 -2.29
N ARG A 212 2.07 -3.02 -2.08
CA ARG A 212 3.37 -3.58 -1.64
C ARG A 212 3.30 -4.16 -0.22
N LYS A 213 2.55 -3.53 0.70
CA LYS A 213 2.28 -4.09 2.04
C LYS A 213 1.56 -5.45 1.95
N GLU A 214 0.61 -5.58 1.04
CA GLU A 214 -0.06 -6.86 0.82
C GLU A 214 0.88 -7.91 0.25
N LYS A 215 1.77 -7.53 -0.67
CA LYS A 215 2.83 -8.42 -1.18
C LYS A 215 3.76 -8.90 -0.07
N VAL A 216 4.17 -8.03 0.85
CA VAL A 216 4.98 -8.41 2.01
C VAL A 216 4.23 -9.36 2.93
N ARG A 217 2.96 -9.08 3.28
CA ARG A 217 2.16 -9.99 4.11
C ARG A 217 2.08 -11.39 3.51
N ARG A 218 1.85 -11.48 2.21
CA ARG A 218 1.83 -12.77 1.49
C ARG A 218 3.22 -13.43 1.44
N MET A 219 4.28 -12.66 1.27
CA MET A 219 5.66 -13.18 1.32
C MET A 219 6.03 -13.72 2.73
N GLU A 220 5.52 -13.12 3.80
CA GLU A 220 5.69 -13.64 5.16
C GLU A 220 4.97 -14.99 5.36
N VAL A 221 3.82 -15.20 4.71
CA VAL A 221 3.17 -16.52 4.65
C VAL A 221 4.09 -17.51 3.94
N VAL A 222 4.59 -17.17 2.74
CA VAL A 222 5.52 -18.02 1.97
C VAL A 222 6.72 -18.43 2.82
N LYS A 223 7.37 -17.47 3.48
CA LYS A 223 8.52 -17.72 4.34
C LYS A 223 8.18 -18.68 5.50
N ARG A 224 7.00 -18.54 6.13
CA ARG A 224 6.57 -19.44 7.20
C ARG A 224 6.37 -20.86 6.71
N GLU A 225 5.73 -21.05 5.55
CA GLU A 225 5.53 -22.38 4.97
C GLU A 225 6.85 -23.04 4.58
N PHE A 226 7.81 -22.29 4.00
CA PHE A 226 9.17 -22.79 3.76
C PHE A 226 9.87 -23.25 5.04
N ILE A 227 9.69 -22.54 6.15
CA ILE A 227 10.26 -22.94 7.45
C ILE A 227 9.59 -24.21 7.97
N GLN A 228 8.27 -24.38 7.80
CA GLN A 228 7.56 -25.58 8.21
C GLN A 228 7.97 -26.80 7.38
N GLU A 229 8.02 -26.67 6.06
CA GLU A 229 8.45 -27.73 5.13
C GLU A 229 9.89 -28.19 5.43
N ASN A 230 10.81 -27.25 5.68
CA ASN A 230 12.19 -27.58 6.04
C ASN A 230 12.31 -28.28 7.41
N LYS A 231 11.40 -28.01 8.35
CA LYS A 231 11.33 -28.74 9.62
C LYS A 231 10.81 -30.16 9.41
N GLN A 232 9.79 -30.35 8.57
CA GLN A 232 9.25 -31.69 8.25
C GLN A 232 10.28 -32.57 7.53
N LYS A 233 11.11 -32.00 6.65
CA LYS A 233 12.20 -32.71 5.96
C LYS A 233 13.37 -33.09 6.87
N ARG A 234 13.45 -32.53 8.09
CA ARG A 234 14.43 -32.92 9.13
C ARG A 234 13.71 -33.71 10.22
N PRO A 235 13.42 -35.02 10.04
CA PRO A 235 12.97 -35.83 11.17
C PRO A 235 14.08 -35.86 12.23
N GLU A 236 13.67 -35.83 13.50
CA GLU A 236 14.55 -35.84 14.68
C GLU A 236 15.61 -36.94 14.54
N ARG A 237 16.88 -36.53 14.39
CA ARG A 237 18.05 -37.42 14.46
C ARG A 237 18.40 -37.86 15.89
N TYR A 238 17.46 -37.80 16.82
CA TYR A 238 17.64 -38.26 18.19
C TYR A 238 16.51 -39.19 18.57
N GLY A 239 16.54 -40.39 18.00
CA GLY A 239 16.04 -41.55 18.71
C GLY A 239 16.95 -41.80 19.91
N ARG A 240 16.35 -41.94 21.08
CA ARG A 240 16.98 -42.54 22.26
C ARG A 240 16.13 -43.72 22.69
#